data_AF-A0A258SZN0-F1
#
_entry.id   AF-A0A258SZN0-F1
#
_cell.length_a   1.000
_cell.length_b   1.000
_cell.length_c   1.000
_cell.angle_alpha   90.00
_cell.angle_beta   90.00
_cell.angle_gamma   90.00
#
_symmetry.space_group_name_H-M   'P 1'
#
loop_
_entity.id
_entity.type
_entity.pdbx_description
1 polymer ?
#
loop_
_entity_poly.entity_id
_entity_poly.type
_entity_poly.pdbx_seq_one_letter_code
_entity_poly.pdbx_strand_id
1 'polypeptide(L)'
;LAAMIGVDRATVGQVIRRLAARGLVERGNSSEDKRLKLVQLTEEGRVLLDRIAPLTAAAHRRTLAALSDEERKHFMGYLKKLVEADNAHGRAPLRWGPALPE
;
A
#
# COMPACT_ATOMS: atom_id res chain seq x y z
N LEU A 1 1.32 -9.41 -0.43
CA LEU A 1 1.77 -8.00 -0.55
C LEU A 1 1.44 -7.39 -1.90
N ALA A 2 2.03 -7.83 -3.01
CA ALA A 2 1.88 -7.20 -4.33
C ALA A 2 0.42 -6.97 -4.77
N ALA A 3 -0.41 -8.01 -4.68
CA ALA A 3 -1.84 -7.91 -4.96
C ALA A 3 -2.59 -6.96 -4.01
N MET A 4 -2.15 -6.78 -2.75
CA MET A 4 -2.83 -5.88 -1.80
C MET A 4 -2.62 -4.40 -2.11
N ILE A 5 -1.56 -4.08 -2.83
CA ILE A 5 -1.21 -2.69 -3.20
C ILE A 5 -1.42 -2.42 -4.70
N GLY A 6 -1.92 -3.39 -5.47
CA GLY A 6 -2.20 -3.24 -6.90
C GLY A 6 -0.95 -3.02 -7.77
N VAL A 7 0.20 -3.55 -7.34
CA VAL A 7 1.48 -3.41 -8.04
C VAL A 7 2.04 -4.79 -8.36
N ASP A 8 2.69 -4.95 -9.51
CA ASP A 8 3.22 -6.24 -9.95
C ASP A 8 4.36 -6.75 -9.04
N ARG A 9 4.57 -8.08 -9.06
CA ARG A 9 5.54 -8.74 -8.17
C ARG A 9 6.98 -8.28 -8.39
N ALA A 10 7.36 -7.95 -9.62
CA ALA A 10 8.73 -7.54 -9.93
C ALA A 10 9.03 -6.16 -9.34
N THR A 11 8.11 -5.21 -9.55
CA THR A 11 8.20 -3.85 -8.99
C THR A 11 8.18 -3.88 -7.46
N VAL A 12 7.26 -4.64 -6.84
CA VAL A 12 7.22 -4.77 -5.38
C VAL A 12 8.50 -5.40 -4.84
N GLY A 13 9.04 -6.41 -5.52
CA GLY A 13 10.33 -6.99 -5.17
C GLY A 13 11.47 -5.95 -5.21
N GLN A 14 11.50 -5.06 -6.21
CA GLN A 14 12.48 -3.97 -6.28
C GLN A 14 12.31 -2.95 -5.15
N VAL A 15 11.07 -2.58 -4.80
CA VAL A 15 10.79 -1.65 -3.71
C VAL A 15 11.26 -2.23 -2.37
N ILE A 16 10.89 -3.48 -2.06
CA ILE A 16 11.36 -4.15 -0.83
C ILE A 16 12.89 -4.25 -0.84
N ARG A 17 13.51 -4.51 -2.01
CA ARG A 17 14.98 -4.46 -2.19
C ARG A 17 15.60 -3.18 -1.68
N ARG A 18 15.09 -2.04 -2.15
CA ARG A 18 15.58 -0.72 -1.76
C ARG A 18 15.28 -0.38 -0.30
N LEU A 19 14.10 -0.76 0.22
CA LEU A 19 13.74 -0.50 1.61
C LEU A 19 14.64 -1.26 2.59
N ALA A 20 14.98 -2.53 2.32
CA ALA A 20 15.88 -3.25 3.22
C ALA A 20 17.33 -2.79 3.10
N ALA A 21 17.78 -2.38 1.91
CA ALA A 21 19.10 -1.76 1.74
C ALA A 21 19.24 -0.46 2.56
N ARG A 22 18.11 0.18 2.88
CA ARG A 22 18.04 1.36 3.77
C ARG A 22 17.78 1.01 5.24
N GLY A 23 17.70 -0.28 5.59
CA GLY A 23 17.41 -0.72 6.95
C GLY A 23 15.99 -0.41 7.43
N LEU A 24 15.03 -0.16 6.53
CA LEU A 24 13.63 0.19 6.90
C LEU A 24 12.70 -1.02 6.96
N VAL A 25 13.10 -2.12 6.32
CA VAL A 25 12.39 -3.41 6.39
C VAL A 25 13.41 -4.52 6.46
N GLU A 26 13.04 -5.60 7.12
CA GLU A 26 13.79 -6.85 7.11
C GLU A 26 13.08 -7.91 6.27
N ARG A 27 13.86 -8.88 5.77
CA ARG A 27 13.34 -10.03 5.02
C ARG A 27 13.76 -11.33 5.67
N GLY A 28 12.79 -12.16 6.00
CA GLY A 28 12.99 -13.49 6.56
C GLY A 28 12.41 -14.58 5.69
N ASN A 29 12.81 -15.82 5.95
CA ASN A 29 12.06 -17.00 5.50
C ASN A 29 10.98 -17.30 6.55
N SER A 30 9.81 -17.78 6.13
CA SER A 30 8.88 -18.38 7.09
C SER A 30 9.49 -19.66 7.66
N SER A 31 9.27 -19.88 8.96
CA SER A 31 9.61 -21.13 9.66
C SER A 31 8.75 -22.30 9.19
N GLU A 32 7.54 -22.03 8.68
CA GLU A 32 6.57 -23.04 8.25
C GLU A 32 6.73 -23.42 6.77
N ASP A 33 7.08 -22.47 5.91
CA ASP A 33 7.38 -22.73 4.49
C ASP A 33 8.50 -21.82 4.00
N LYS A 34 9.66 -22.42 3.70
CA LYS A 34 10.85 -21.69 3.21
C LYS A 34 10.64 -21.00 1.85
N ARG A 35 9.58 -21.35 1.11
CA ARG A 35 9.17 -20.67 -0.13
C ARG A 35 8.49 -19.33 0.15
N LEU A 36 7.99 -19.12 1.36
CA LEU A 36 7.41 -17.86 1.79
C LEU A 36 8.50 -16.92 2.30
N LYS A 37 8.52 -15.71 1.74
CA LYS A 37 9.35 -14.61 2.21
C LYS A 37 8.51 -13.68 3.07
N LEU A 38 8.91 -13.53 4.33
CA LEU A 38 8.33 -12.57 5.25
C LEU A 38 9.04 -11.23 5.06
N VAL A 39 8.26 -10.15 5.13
CA VAL A 39 8.75 -8.77 5.09
C VAL A 39 8.11 -8.05 6.26
N GLN A 40 8.92 -7.43 7.11
CA GLN A 40 8.46 -6.70 8.29
C GLN A 40 9.20 -5.37 8.38
N LEU A 41 8.55 -4.37 8.98
CA LEU A 41 9.22 -3.11 9.31
C LEU A 41 10.27 -3.37 10.38
N THR A 42 11.43 -2.72 10.25
CA THR A 42 12.35 -2.55 11.36
C THR A 42 11.82 -1.46 12.30
N GLU A 43 12.47 -1.27 13.45
CA GLU A 43 12.14 -0.17 14.35
C GLU A 43 12.33 1.19 13.67
N GLU A 44 13.43 1.37 12.93
CA GLU A 44 13.67 2.58 12.14
C GLU A 44 12.61 2.79 11.06
N GLY A 45 12.16 1.69 10.45
CA GLY A 45 11.05 1.68 9.51
C GLY A 45 9.74 2.14 10.14
N ARG A 46 9.46 1.69 11.36
CA ARG A 46 8.26 2.07 12.12
C ARG A 46 8.26 3.55 12.48
N VAL A 47 9.37 4.03 13.06
CA VAL A 47 9.54 5.45 13.41
C VAL A 47 9.41 6.34 12.17
N LEU A 48 9.98 5.94 11.03
CA LEU A 48 9.81 6.70 9.79
C LEU A 48 8.35 6.71 9.34
N LEU A 49 7.67 5.56 9.36
CA LEU A 49 6.27 5.46 8.98
C LEU A 49 5.39 6.38 9.83
N ASP A 50 5.57 6.38 11.15
CA ASP A 50 4.81 7.20 12.09
C ASP A 50 5.02 8.70 11.83
N ARG A 51 6.23 9.10 11.41
CA ARG A 51 6.53 10.49 11.03
C ARG A 51 5.88 10.91 9.71
N ILE A 52 5.81 10.02 8.71
CA ILE A 52 5.32 10.37 7.36
C ILE A 52 3.82 10.16 7.17
N ALA A 53 3.19 9.28 7.96
CA ALA A 53 1.76 9.00 7.89
C ALA A 53 0.89 10.27 8.02
N PRO A 54 1.08 11.15 9.03
CA PRO A 54 0.27 12.36 9.15
C PRO A 54 0.51 13.36 8.00
N LEU A 55 1.74 13.42 7.48
CA LEU A 55 2.09 14.29 6.35
C LEU A 55 1.41 13.83 5.06
N THR A 56 1.38 12.51 4.83
CA THR A 56 0.67 11.90 3.70
C THR A 56 -0.83 12.15 3.80
N ALA A 57 -1.41 11.97 4.99
CA ALA A 57 -2.83 12.25 5.22
C ALA A 57 -3.17 13.73 4.97
N ALA A 58 -2.30 14.66 5.40
CA ALA A 58 -2.47 16.09 5.11
C ALA A 58 -2.37 16.39 3.61
N ALA A 59 -1.45 15.75 2.89
CA ALA A 59 -1.33 15.89 1.44
C ALA A 59 -2.60 15.40 0.72
N HIS A 60 -3.14 14.23 1.10
CA HIS A 60 -4.40 13.72 0.55
C HIS A 60 -5.58 14.68 0.82
N ARG A 61 -5.71 15.20 2.04
CA ARG A 61 -6.74 16.20 2.37
C ARG A 61 -6.61 17.46 1.49
N ARG A 62 -5.39 17.92 1.25
CA ARG A 62 -5.13 19.09 0.39
C ARG A 62 -5.52 18.82 -1.05
N THR A 63 -5.23 17.63 -1.58
CA THR A 63 -5.61 17.24 -2.95
C THR A 63 -7.13 17.32 -3.16
N LEU A 64 -7.91 16.97 -2.13
CA LEU A 64 -9.38 16.96 -2.19
C LEU A 64 -10.02 18.22 -1.58
N ALA A 65 -9.22 19.24 -1.21
CA ALA A 65 -9.69 20.39 -0.45
C ALA A 65 -10.74 21.23 -1.19
N ALA A 66 -10.67 21.26 -2.53
CA ALA A 66 -11.61 21.99 -3.37
C ALA A 66 -13.00 21.34 -3.48
N LEU A 67 -13.14 20.07 -3.07
CA LEU A 67 -14.41 19.34 -3.10
C LEU A 67 -15.10 19.45 -1.74
N SER A 68 -16.43 19.62 -1.76
CA SER A 68 -17.30 19.44 -0.60
C SER A 68 -17.27 17.98 -0.13
N ASP A 69 -17.75 17.70 1.08
CA ASP A 69 -17.74 16.34 1.63
C ASP A 69 -18.61 15.37 0.81
N GLU A 70 -19.71 15.85 0.23
CA GLU A 70 -20.54 15.07 -0.67
C GLU A 70 -19.83 14.76 -2.00
N GLU A 71 -19.18 15.76 -2.61
CA GLU A 71 -18.39 15.56 -3.83
C GLU A 71 -17.22 14.62 -3.60
N ARG A 72 -16.54 14.70 -2.45
CA ARG A 72 -15.48 13.75 -2.07
C ARG A 72 -16.00 12.33 -2.01
N LYS A 73 -17.17 12.12 -1.39
CA LYS A 73 -17.81 10.81 -1.30
C LYS A 73 -18.13 10.25 -2.69
N HIS A 74 -18.72 11.06 -3.57
CA HIS A 74 -19.02 10.65 -4.94
C HIS A 74 -17.75 10.37 -5.75
N PHE A 75 -16.76 11.25 -5.69
CA PHE A 75 -15.48 11.09 -6.38
C PHE A 75 -14.78 9.78 -5.99
N MET A 76 -14.67 9.49 -4.69
CA MET A 76 -14.08 8.24 -4.20
C MET A 76 -14.89 7.01 -4.62
N GLY A 77 -16.22 7.12 -4.63
CA GLY A 77 -17.10 6.05 -5.12
C GLY A 77 -16.88 5.75 -6.61
N TYR A 78 -16.75 6.79 -7.45
CA TYR A 78 -16.47 6.62 -8.87
C TYR A 78 -15.07 6.05 -9.14
N LEU A 79 -14.04 6.53 -8.43
CA LEU A 79 -12.70 5.96 -8.54
C LEU A 79 -12.70 4.47 -8.20
N LYS A 80 -13.34 4.08 -7.11
CA LYS A 80 -13.47 2.67 -6.72
C LYS A 80 -14.16 1.84 -7.80
N LYS A 81 -15.29 2.32 -8.33
CA LYS A 81 -16.03 1.64 -9.39
C LYS A 81 -15.19 1.42 -10.65
N LEU A 82 -14.41 2.43 -11.06
CA LEU A 82 -13.52 2.32 -12.22
C LEU A 82 -12.38 1.33 -11.99
N VAL A 83 -11.75 1.38 -10.81
CA VAL A 83 -10.69 0.44 -10.43
C VAL A 83 -11.22 -1.00 -10.42
N GLU A 84 -12.38 -1.23 -9.81
CA GLU A 84 -12.99 -2.57 -9.74
C GLU A 84 -13.39 -3.12 -11.11
N ALA A 85 -13.93 -2.28 -11.99
CA ALA A 85 -14.33 -2.67 -13.34
C ALA A 85 -13.14 -3.11 -14.20
N ASP A 86 -11.97 -2.47 -14.04
CA ASP A 86 -10.76 -2.79 -14.81
C ASP A 86 -9.81 -3.77 -14.10
N ASN A 87 -10.09 -4.08 -12.83
CA ASN A 87 -9.19 -4.84 -11.97
C ASN A 87 -8.78 -6.21 -12.54
N ALA A 88 -9.70 -6.87 -13.25
CA ALA A 88 -9.47 -8.18 -13.86
C ALA A 88 -8.53 -8.14 -15.07
N HIS A 89 -8.40 -6.97 -15.73
CA HIS A 89 -7.61 -6.77 -16.95
C HIS A 89 -6.22 -6.18 -16.68
N GLY A 90 -5.99 -5.69 -15.46
CA GLY A 90 -4.71 -5.10 -15.05
C GLY A 90 -3.58 -6.13 -14.90
N ARG A 91 -2.34 -5.68 -15.13
CA ARG A 91 -1.11 -6.49 -14.93
C ARG A 91 -0.86 -6.87 -13.45
N ALA A 92 -1.59 -6.25 -12.54
CA ALA A 92 -1.49 -6.46 -11.10
C ALA A 92 -2.89 -6.33 -10.45
N PRO A 93 -3.73 -7.37 -10.51
CA PRO A 93 -5.07 -7.30 -9.94
C PRO A 93 -5.00 -7.02 -8.44
N LEU A 94 -5.63 -5.92 -8.04
CA LEU A 94 -5.80 -5.49 -6.67
C LEU A 94 -6.72 -6.46 -5.94
N ARG A 95 -6.23 -7.03 -4.85
CA ARG A 95 -7.03 -7.83 -3.92
C ARG A 95 -7.08 -7.05 -2.62
N TRP A 96 -8.25 -6.48 -2.34
CA TRP A 96 -8.46 -5.79 -1.07
C TRP A 96 -8.12 -6.76 0.07
N GLY A 97 -7.19 -6.35 0.94
CA GLY A 97 -6.89 -7.12 2.14
C GLY A 97 -8.09 -7.09 3.11
N PRO A 98 -8.06 -7.86 4.21
CA PRO A 98 -8.94 -7.55 5.34
C PRO A 98 -8.74 -6.06 5.70
N ALA A 99 -9.81 -5.35 6.04
CA ALA A 99 -9.70 -3.98 6.52
C ALA A 99 -8.64 -3.93 7.62
N LEU A 100 -7.65 -3.04 7.49
CA LEU A 100 -6.73 -2.78 8.60
C LEU A 100 -7.60 -2.27 9.76
N PRO A 101 -7.48 -2.84 10.96
CA PRO A 101 -8.15 -2.28 12.13
C PRO A 101 -7.73 -0.81 12.29
N GLU A 102 -8.70 0.04 12.63
CA GLU A 102 -8.51 1.48 12.86
C GLU A 102 -7.47 1.77 13.95
#